data_AF-A0A381ZAG1-F1
#
_entry.id   AF-A0A381ZAG1-F1
#
_cell.length_a   1.000
_cell.length_b   1.000
_cell.length_c   1.000
_cell.angle_alpha   90.00
_cell.angle_beta   90.00
_cell.angle_gamma   90.00
#
_symmetry.space_group_name_H-M   'P 1'
#
loop_
_entity.id
_entity.type
_entity.pdbx_description
1 polymer ?
#
loop_
_entity_poly.entity_id
_entity_poly.type
_entity_poly.pdbx_seq_one_letter_code
_entity_poly.pdbx_strand_id
1 'polypeptide(L)'
;MKFYITGIKRGLGKYLHDRLNVVDNFEECDVFINCKHEGFDQVDLLYEAYDWGVSRVINISSNSGDGIKKWNHQYAIEKAALDKANEQLFYLGMNTTSLRLGYMDTERVAEVTENKMSLKSVLDTIEWILLHPHRVKEITITPDEDSAPENMRITDKLYEAT
;
A
#
# COMPACT_ATOMS: atom_id res chain seq x y z
N MET A 1 -10.28 -10.34 -11.98
CA MET A 1 -9.99 -9.00 -11.48
C MET A 1 -8.85 -8.42 -12.30
N LYS A 2 -9.11 -7.37 -13.06
CA LYS A 2 -8.13 -6.58 -13.80
C LYS A 2 -7.59 -5.47 -12.89
N PHE A 3 -6.28 -5.29 -12.87
CA PHE A 3 -5.61 -4.32 -12.00
C PHE A 3 -4.99 -3.21 -12.82
N TYR A 4 -5.17 -1.96 -12.43
CA TYR A 4 -4.31 -0.87 -12.89
C TYR A 4 -3.33 -0.50 -11.78
N ILE A 5 -2.03 -0.40 -12.09
CA ILE A 5 -0.98 -0.17 -11.09
C ILE A 5 -0.03 0.92 -11.59
N THR A 6 0.22 1.95 -10.79
CA THR A 6 1.25 2.94 -11.12
C THR A 6 2.65 2.47 -10.71
N GLY A 7 3.69 2.87 -11.46
CA GLY A 7 5.08 2.61 -11.05
C GLY A 7 5.59 1.19 -11.31
N ILE A 8 5.11 0.52 -12.36
CA ILE A 8 5.39 -0.89 -12.69
C ILE A 8 6.82 -1.20 -13.17
N LYS A 9 7.73 -0.22 -13.22
CA LYS A 9 9.09 -0.43 -13.75
C LYS A 9 10.05 -1.11 -12.77
N ARG A 10 9.86 -0.93 -11.45
CA ARG A 10 10.74 -1.48 -10.40
C ARG A 10 10.01 -1.59 -9.05
N GLY A 11 10.65 -2.21 -8.05
CA GLY A 11 10.14 -2.30 -6.68
C GLY A 11 8.78 -3.02 -6.59
N LEU A 12 7.93 -2.56 -5.66
CA LEU A 12 6.61 -3.16 -5.43
C LEU A 12 5.73 -3.15 -6.70
N GLY A 13 5.69 -2.03 -7.43
CA GLY A 13 4.86 -1.93 -8.65
C GLY A 13 5.20 -3.00 -9.69
N LYS A 14 6.49 -3.24 -9.96
CA LYS A 14 6.95 -4.32 -10.85
C LYS A 14 6.60 -5.70 -10.30
N TYR A 15 6.83 -5.90 -9.00
CA TYR A 15 6.55 -7.18 -8.34
C TYR A 15 5.08 -7.59 -8.44
N LEU A 16 4.16 -6.64 -8.24
CA LEU A 16 2.72 -6.83 -8.38
C LEU A 16 2.32 -7.03 -9.85
N HIS A 17 2.87 -6.21 -10.76
CA HIS A 17 2.62 -6.33 -12.20
C HIS A 17 2.92 -7.73 -12.73
N ASP A 18 4.02 -8.34 -12.29
CA ASP A 18 4.42 -9.68 -12.76
C ASP A 18 3.54 -10.82 -12.24
N ARG A 19 2.63 -10.55 -11.29
CA ARG A 19 1.83 -11.56 -10.58
C ARG A 19 0.32 -11.36 -10.72
N LEU A 20 -0.11 -10.17 -11.14
CA LEU A 20 -1.51 -9.81 -11.27
C LEU A 20 -1.87 -9.60 -12.75
N ASN A 21 -3.15 -9.74 -13.06
CA ASN A 21 -3.67 -9.44 -14.40
C ASN A 21 -3.77 -7.92 -14.59
N VAL A 22 -2.69 -7.28 -15.03
CA VAL A 22 -2.59 -5.82 -15.16
C VAL A 22 -3.11 -5.31 -16.50
N VAL A 23 -3.83 -4.19 -16.46
CA VAL A 23 -4.28 -3.36 -17.59
C VAL A 23 -3.71 -1.95 -17.44
N ASP A 24 -3.82 -1.12 -18.49
CA ASP A 24 -3.10 0.14 -18.59
C ASP A 24 -3.92 1.40 -18.23
N ASN A 25 -5.21 1.25 -17.90
CA ASN A 25 -6.13 2.38 -17.72
C ASN A 25 -7.24 2.10 -16.69
N PHE A 26 -7.95 3.16 -16.28
CA PHE A 26 -9.08 3.08 -15.35
C PHE A 26 -10.30 2.38 -15.95
N GLU A 27 -10.57 2.59 -17.23
CA GLU A 27 -11.75 2.06 -17.95
C GLU A 27 -11.84 0.53 -17.88
N GLU A 28 -10.70 -0.15 -17.96
CA GLU A 28 -10.63 -1.60 -17.94
C GLU A 28 -10.42 -2.20 -16.54
N CYS A 29 -10.06 -1.40 -15.55
CA CYS A 29 -9.64 -1.93 -14.26
C CYS A 29 -10.81 -2.18 -13.30
N ASP A 30 -10.76 -3.29 -12.56
CA ASP A 30 -11.64 -3.55 -11.43
C ASP A 30 -11.06 -2.95 -10.13
N VAL A 31 -9.73 -2.93 -10.04
CA VAL A 31 -8.97 -2.42 -8.89
C VAL A 31 -7.84 -1.53 -9.37
N PHE A 32 -7.73 -0.35 -8.77
CA PHE A 32 -6.57 0.51 -8.94
C PHE A 32 -5.64 0.44 -7.71
N ILE A 33 -4.37 0.13 -7.94
CA ILE A 33 -3.31 0.16 -6.93
C ILE A 33 -2.45 1.40 -7.18
N ASN A 34 -2.70 2.43 -6.39
CA ASN A 34 -2.00 3.70 -6.43
C ASN A 34 -0.64 3.56 -5.73
N CYS A 35 0.36 3.05 -6.46
CA CYS A 35 1.62 2.55 -5.91
C CYS A 35 2.81 3.51 -6.06
N LYS A 36 2.88 4.28 -7.14
CA LYS A 36 4.03 5.15 -7.42
C LYS A 36 3.97 6.42 -6.57
N HIS A 37 4.98 6.62 -5.73
CA HIS A 37 5.17 7.91 -5.08
C HIS A 37 5.90 8.89 -6.00
N GLU A 38 5.26 10.02 -6.29
CA GLU A 38 5.82 11.19 -6.96
C GLU A 38 5.05 12.42 -6.47
N GLY A 39 5.63 13.20 -5.55
CA GLY A 39 4.99 14.39 -5.01
C GLY A 39 3.57 14.13 -4.47
N PHE A 40 2.63 14.98 -4.91
CA PHE A 40 1.20 14.85 -4.63
C PHE A 40 0.41 14.05 -5.68
N ASP A 41 1.06 13.50 -6.71
CA ASP A 41 0.37 12.82 -7.83
C ASP A 41 -0.53 11.68 -7.35
N GLN A 42 -0.18 11.00 -6.25
CA GLN A 42 -1.04 9.97 -5.68
C GLN A 42 -2.38 10.51 -5.20
N VAL A 43 -2.44 11.76 -4.71
CA VAL A 43 -3.70 12.42 -4.34
C VAL A 43 -4.52 12.68 -5.59
N ASP A 44 -3.89 13.27 -6.61
CA ASP A 44 -4.57 13.62 -7.86
C ASP A 44 -5.13 12.37 -8.57
N LEU A 45 -4.33 11.31 -8.68
CA LEU A 45 -4.75 10.02 -9.25
C LEU A 45 -5.87 9.34 -8.46
N LEU A 46 -5.91 9.54 -7.14
CA LEU A 46 -6.98 8.98 -6.32
C LEU A 46 -8.32 9.68 -6.60
N TYR A 47 -8.31 11.00 -6.76
CA TYR A 47 -9.50 11.74 -7.19
C TYR A 47 -9.89 11.43 -8.64
N GLU A 48 -8.91 11.26 -9.54
CA GLU A 48 -9.17 10.82 -10.91
C GLU A 48 -9.85 9.44 -10.92
N ALA A 49 -9.37 8.47 -10.12
CA ALA A 49 -9.99 7.16 -9.98
C ALA A 49 -11.43 7.26 -9.44
N TYR A 50 -11.71 8.20 -8.53
CA TYR A 50 -13.07 8.46 -8.05
C TYR A 50 -13.98 8.99 -9.16
N ASP A 51 -13.52 9.96 -9.93
CA ASP A 51 -14.27 10.56 -11.04
C ASP A 51 -14.56 9.55 -12.16
N TRP A 52 -13.62 8.62 -12.42
CA TRP A 52 -13.81 7.49 -13.34
C TRP A 52 -14.75 6.40 -12.79
N GLY A 53 -15.14 6.45 -11.52
CA GLY A 53 -16.01 5.45 -10.89
C GLY A 53 -15.31 4.12 -10.62
N VAL A 54 -13.98 4.12 -10.41
CA VAL A 54 -13.23 2.90 -10.06
C VAL A 54 -13.78 2.32 -8.75
N SER A 55 -14.23 1.07 -8.83
CA SER A 55 -14.99 0.43 -7.74
C SER A 55 -14.16 0.16 -6.48
N ARG A 56 -12.84 -0.02 -6.62
CA ARG A 56 -11.95 -0.33 -5.51
C ARG A 56 -10.54 0.23 -5.72
N VAL A 57 -9.99 0.85 -4.69
CA VAL A 57 -8.65 1.45 -4.72
C VAL A 57 -7.84 1.03 -3.51
N ILE A 58 -6.55 0.72 -3.73
CA ILE A 58 -5.57 0.53 -2.65
C ILE A 58 -4.47 1.57 -2.84
N ASN A 59 -4.37 2.49 -1.90
CA ASN A 59 -3.31 3.50 -1.85
C ASN A 59 -2.11 2.94 -1.08
N ILE A 60 -0.96 2.81 -1.75
CA ILE A 60 0.28 2.47 -1.09
C ILE A 60 0.80 3.73 -0.39
N SER A 61 0.42 3.86 0.88
CA SER A 61 0.79 4.95 1.77
C SER A 61 1.98 4.55 2.64
N SER A 62 2.30 5.34 3.66
CA SER A 62 3.38 5.05 4.62
C SER A 62 3.02 5.46 6.03
N ASN A 63 3.51 4.70 7.00
CA ASN A 63 3.51 5.07 8.41
C ASN A 63 4.21 6.41 8.68
N SER A 64 5.05 6.90 7.76
CA SER A 64 5.68 8.21 7.85
C SER A 64 4.69 9.37 7.99
N GLY A 65 3.44 9.20 7.54
CA GLY A 65 2.38 10.21 7.67
C GLY A 65 1.91 10.47 9.10
N ASP A 66 2.19 9.58 10.07
CA ASP A 66 1.75 9.74 11.47
C ASP A 66 2.49 10.83 12.25
N GLY A 67 3.63 11.31 11.74
CA GLY A 67 4.57 12.09 12.54
C GLY A 67 5.04 13.37 11.87
N ILE A 68 5.12 14.43 12.67
CA ILE A 68 5.88 15.63 12.32
C ILE A 68 7.36 15.33 12.61
N LYS A 69 8.19 15.37 11.56
CA LYS A 69 9.64 15.21 11.72
C LYS A 69 10.28 16.56 12.04
N LYS A 70 11.35 16.56 12.84
CA LYS A 70 12.14 17.77 13.18
C LYS A 70 13.13 18.20 12.08
N TRP A 71 12.96 17.66 10.88
CA TRP A 71 13.76 17.95 9.68
C TRP A 71 12.83 18.03 8.46
N ASN A 72 13.33 18.55 7.34
CA ASN A 72 12.56 18.58 6.10
C ASN A 72 12.19 17.15 5.66
N HIS A 73 10.90 16.84 5.68
CA HIS A 73 10.37 15.53 5.30
C HIS A 73 9.06 15.69 4.53
N GLN A 74 9.13 16.36 3.36
CA GLN A 74 7.97 16.59 2.50
C GLN A 74 7.19 15.30 2.19
N TYR A 75 7.89 14.17 2.06
CA TYR A 75 7.30 12.84 1.92
C TYR A 75 6.22 12.53 2.97
N ALA A 76 6.42 12.88 4.23
CA ALA A 76 5.42 12.65 5.28
C ALA A 76 4.16 13.49 5.06
N ILE A 77 4.30 14.71 4.54
CA ILE A 77 3.16 15.59 4.22
C ILE A 77 2.37 15.03 3.02
N GLU A 78 3.08 14.57 1.99
CA GLU A 78 2.46 13.96 0.80
C GLU A 78 1.69 12.68 1.18
N LYS A 79 2.24 11.85 2.06
CA LYS A 79 1.55 10.65 2.57
C LYS A 79 0.38 10.98 3.50
N ALA A 80 0.51 11.99 4.36
CA ALA A 80 -0.61 12.46 5.18
C ALA A 80 -1.74 13.04 4.33
N ALA A 81 -1.42 13.75 3.24
CA ALA A 81 -2.41 14.24 2.28
C ALA A 81 -3.13 13.09 1.57
N LEU A 82 -2.40 12.05 1.15
CA LEU A 82 -2.99 10.84 0.57
C LEU A 82 -3.91 10.10 1.56
N ASP A 83 -3.48 9.95 2.81
CA ASP A 83 -4.30 9.36 3.87
C ASP A 83 -5.60 10.15 4.07
N LYS A 84 -5.52 11.49 4.05
CA LYS A 84 -6.69 12.35 4.22
C LYS A 84 -7.64 12.32 3.02
N ALA A 85 -7.11 12.28 1.81
CA ALA A 85 -7.90 12.11 0.59
C ALA A 85 -8.61 10.74 0.58
N ASN A 86 -7.91 9.68 0.96
CA ASN A 86 -8.49 8.35 1.12
C ASN A 86 -9.64 8.35 2.13
N GLU A 87 -9.46 8.99 3.29
CA GLU A 87 -10.52 9.13 4.28
C GLU A 87 -11.76 9.85 3.72
N GLN A 88 -11.56 10.98 3.05
CA GLN A 88 -12.64 11.75 2.44
C GLN A 88 -13.45 10.90 1.44
N LEU A 89 -12.77 10.23 0.51
CA LEU A 89 -13.41 9.44 -0.53
C LEU A 89 -14.04 8.14 0.01
N PHE A 90 -13.44 7.56 1.06
CA PHE A 90 -14.06 6.45 1.78
C PHE A 90 -15.41 6.86 2.36
N TYR A 91 -15.51 8.03 3.01
CA TYR A 91 -16.79 8.50 3.55
C TYR A 91 -17.78 8.97 2.48
N LEU A 92 -17.33 9.24 1.25
CA LEU A 92 -18.19 9.41 0.07
C LEU A 92 -18.68 8.09 -0.54
N GLY A 93 -18.31 6.94 0.03
CA GLY A 93 -18.80 5.62 -0.37
C GLY A 93 -17.85 4.81 -1.24
N MET A 94 -16.70 5.37 -1.63
CA MET A 94 -15.69 4.65 -2.41
C MET A 94 -15.06 3.51 -1.58
N ASN A 95 -14.79 2.37 -2.21
CA ASN A 95 -14.07 1.28 -1.55
C ASN A 95 -12.55 1.47 -1.66
N THR A 96 -12.05 2.49 -0.97
CA THR A 96 -10.64 2.85 -0.95
C THR A 96 -9.98 2.48 0.37
N THR A 97 -8.74 2.00 0.31
CA THR A 97 -7.95 1.65 1.50
C THR A 97 -6.62 2.40 1.47
N SER A 98 -6.26 3.04 2.59
CA SER A 98 -4.87 3.47 2.81
C SER A 98 -4.08 2.34 3.45
N LEU A 99 -3.20 1.70 2.66
CA LEU A 99 -2.27 0.68 3.13
C LEU A 99 -0.94 1.37 3.50
N ARG A 100 -0.73 1.59 4.80
CA ARG A 100 0.36 2.41 5.34
C ARG A 100 1.53 1.50 5.71
N LEU A 101 2.54 1.47 4.85
CA LEU A 101 3.66 0.54 4.99
C LEU A 101 4.88 1.20 5.66
N GLY A 102 5.63 0.38 6.40
CA GLY A 102 7.02 0.66 6.77
C GLY A 102 7.99 0.37 5.61
N TYR A 103 9.26 0.12 5.94
CA TYR A 103 10.25 -0.23 4.92
C TYR A 103 9.93 -1.56 4.24
N MET A 104 10.00 -1.57 2.91
CA MET A 104 9.89 -2.76 2.08
C MET A 104 11.24 -3.10 1.49
N ASP A 105 11.55 -4.38 1.38
CA ASP A 105 12.80 -4.85 0.81
C ASP A 105 12.82 -4.63 -0.71
N THR A 106 13.37 -3.49 -1.10
CA THR A 106 13.49 -3.03 -2.48
C THR A 106 14.84 -2.36 -2.68
N GLU A 107 15.30 -2.33 -3.92
CA GLU A 107 16.54 -1.67 -4.33
C GLU A 107 16.64 -0.19 -3.89
N ARG A 108 15.51 0.49 -3.65
CA ARG A 108 15.47 1.91 -3.25
C ARG A 108 15.94 2.17 -1.82
N VAL A 109 15.93 1.14 -0.98
CA VAL A 109 16.29 1.23 0.44
C VAL A 109 17.33 0.18 0.80
N ALA A 110 18.17 -0.21 -0.16
CA ALA A 110 19.17 -1.26 0.03
C ALA A 110 20.19 -0.90 1.14
N GLU A 111 20.41 0.39 1.36
CA GLU A 111 21.29 0.97 2.38
C GLU A 111 20.69 1.02 3.79
N VAL A 112 19.37 0.90 3.92
CA VAL A 112 18.66 0.89 5.21
C VAL A 112 18.99 -0.43 5.91
N THR A 113 19.44 -0.43 7.17
CA THR A 113 19.82 -1.67 7.88
C THR A 113 18.72 -2.20 8.78
N GLU A 114 17.70 -1.39 9.02
CA GLU A 114 16.48 -1.75 9.73
C GLU A 114 15.76 -2.89 9.02
N ASN A 115 14.97 -3.64 9.79
CA ASN A 115 14.12 -4.71 9.29
C ASN A 115 13.19 -4.17 8.19
N LYS A 116 12.92 -5.01 7.19
CA LYS A 116 12.09 -4.67 6.03
C LYS A 116 11.07 -5.77 5.77
N MET A 117 9.92 -5.36 5.28
CA MET A 117 8.87 -6.27 4.82
C MET A 117 9.23 -6.86 3.46
N SER A 118 8.98 -8.15 3.22
CA SER A 118 9.13 -8.70 1.87
C SER A 118 8.00 -8.20 0.96
N LEU A 119 8.26 -8.15 -0.35
CA LEU A 119 7.22 -7.81 -1.33
C LEU A 119 6.08 -8.85 -1.37
N LYS A 120 6.38 -10.10 -0.99
CA LYS A 120 5.36 -11.15 -0.86
C LYS A 120 4.38 -10.81 0.26
N SER A 121 4.86 -10.42 1.43
CA SER A 121 4.02 -10.04 2.57
C SER A 121 3.11 -8.84 2.28
N VAL A 122 3.65 -7.87 1.53
CA VAL A 122 2.83 -6.75 1.04
C VAL A 122 1.74 -7.24 0.08
N LEU A 123 2.04 -8.17 -0.83
CA LEU A 123 1.05 -8.80 -1.70
C LEU A 123 0.00 -9.59 -0.91
N ASP A 124 0.42 -10.42 0.05
CA ASP A 124 -0.49 -11.19 0.92
C ASP A 124 -1.45 -10.24 1.69
N THR A 125 -0.95 -9.09 2.13
CA THR A 125 -1.77 -8.04 2.78
C THR A 125 -2.78 -7.42 1.81
N ILE A 126 -2.35 -7.11 0.57
CA ILE A 126 -3.24 -6.62 -0.48
C ILE A 126 -4.35 -7.65 -0.75
N GLU A 127 -4.01 -8.93 -0.90
CA GLU A 127 -4.98 -10.00 -1.10
C GLU A 127 -5.97 -10.10 0.06
N TRP A 128 -5.48 -10.01 1.30
CA TRP A 128 -6.35 -9.97 2.49
C TRP A 128 -7.34 -8.80 2.44
N ILE A 129 -6.88 -7.58 2.11
CA ILE A 129 -7.75 -6.40 1.96
C ILE A 129 -8.82 -6.65 0.89
N LEU A 130 -8.45 -7.22 -0.26
CA LEU A 130 -9.35 -7.47 -1.38
C LEU A 130 -10.42 -8.52 -1.05
N LEU A 131 -10.06 -9.53 -0.24
CA LEU A 131 -10.92 -10.65 0.15
C LEU A 131 -11.73 -10.37 1.43
N HIS A 132 -11.39 -9.31 2.17
CA HIS A 132 -12.09 -8.99 3.41
C HIS A 132 -13.59 -8.72 3.15
N PRO A 133 -14.52 -9.31 3.94
CA PRO A 133 -15.96 -9.19 3.69
C PRO A 133 -16.51 -7.77 3.97
N HIS A 134 -15.73 -6.93 4.66
CA HIS A 134 -16.07 -5.55 4.97
C HIS A 134 -15.07 -4.58 4.38
N ARG A 135 -15.45 -3.30 4.29
CA ARG A 135 -14.59 -2.22 3.78
C ARG A 135 -13.48 -1.91 4.80
N VAL A 136 -12.23 -1.91 4.34
CA VAL A 136 -11.06 -1.54 5.15
C VAL A 136 -10.69 -0.09 4.79
N LYS A 137 -10.85 0.86 5.72
CA LYS A 137 -10.51 2.28 5.46
C LYS A 137 -8.99 2.50 5.41
N GLU A 138 -8.31 1.98 6.42
CA GLU A 138 -6.87 2.14 6.60
C GLU A 138 -6.31 0.95 7.38
N ILE A 139 -5.05 0.62 7.13
CA ILE A 139 -4.30 -0.37 7.89
C ILE A 139 -2.82 0.03 7.87
N THR A 140 -2.15 -0.07 9.01
CA THR A 140 -0.72 0.21 9.12
C THR A 140 0.03 -1.09 9.41
N ILE A 141 1.00 -1.42 8.56
CA ILE A 141 1.86 -2.60 8.73
C ILE A 141 3.31 -2.15 8.65
N THR A 142 4.08 -2.45 9.69
CA THR A 142 5.50 -2.11 9.78
C THR A 142 6.32 -3.36 10.06
N PRO A 143 7.62 -3.38 9.68
CA PRO A 143 8.53 -4.44 10.09
C PRO A 143 8.52 -4.63 11.62
N ASP A 144 8.47 -5.89 12.05
CA ASP A 144 8.72 -6.27 13.45
C ASP A 144 10.21 -6.07 13.80
N GLU A 145 10.54 -6.01 15.08
CA GLU A 145 11.93 -5.97 15.59
C GLU A 145 12.64 -7.33 15.42
N ASP A 146 11.89 -8.42 15.25
CA ASP A 146 12.44 -9.75 14.97
C ASP A 146 13.15 -9.79 13.60
N SER A 147 14.40 -10.23 13.59
CA SER A 147 15.23 -10.39 12.39
C SER A 147 15.05 -11.73 11.69
N ALA A 148 14.24 -12.66 12.23
CA ALA A 148 14.00 -13.96 11.62
C ALA A 148 13.36 -13.84 10.22
N PRO A 149 13.70 -14.72 9.26
CA PRO A 149 13.07 -14.71 7.93
C PRO A 149 11.55 -14.83 8.02
N GLU A 150 10.82 -14.03 7.25
CA GLU A 150 9.36 -13.90 7.36
C GLU A 150 8.61 -15.23 7.16
N ASN A 151 9.12 -16.11 6.30
CA ASN A 151 8.60 -17.46 6.07
C ASN A 151 8.78 -18.41 7.26
N MET A 152 9.59 -18.05 8.26
CA MET A 152 9.80 -18.80 9.51
C MET A 152 8.99 -18.21 10.67
N ARG A 153 8.20 -17.15 10.44
CA ARG A 153 7.39 -16.46 11.47
C ARG A 153 5.97 -17.01 11.62
N ILE A 154 5.65 -18.22 11.13
CA ILE A 154 4.43 -18.90 11.57
C ILE A 154 4.63 -19.20 13.05
N THR A 155 4.05 -18.35 13.89
CA THR A 155 4.49 -18.24 15.28
C THR A 155 4.04 -19.48 16.06
N ASP A 156 4.99 -20.17 16.70
CA ASP A 156 4.70 -21.10 17.79
C ASP A 156 3.78 -20.47 18.86
N LYS A 157 3.80 -19.12 18.99
CA LYS A 157 2.89 -18.32 19.84
C LYS A 157 1.39 -18.48 19.55
N LEU A 158 1.00 -18.86 18.34
CA LEU A 158 -0.41 -19.11 18.01
C LEU A 158 -0.89 -20.48 18.53
N TYR A 159 0.05 -21.40 18.73
CA TYR A 159 -0.19 -22.76 19.21
C TYR A 159 0.14 -22.94 20.70
N GLU A 160 0.95 -22.06 21.30
CA GLU A 160 1.14 -22.01 22.76
C GLU A 160 -0.08 -21.41 23.49
N ALA A 161 -1.02 -20.80 22.77
CA ALA A 161 -2.27 -20.26 23.31
C ALA A 161 -3.50 -21.17 23.07
N THR A 162 -3.31 -22.40 22.57
CA THR A 162 -4.37 -23.41 22.39
C THR A 162 -4.14 -24.64 23.23
#